data_AF-A0A964QIZ7-F1
#
_entry.id   AF-A0A964QIZ7-F1
#
_cell.length_a   1.000
_cell.length_b   1.000
_cell.length_c   1.000
_cell.angle_alpha   90.00
_cell.angle_beta   90.00
_cell.angle_gamma   90.00
#
_symmetry.space_group_name_H-M   'P 1'
#
loop_
_entity.id
_entity.type
_entity.pdbx_description
1 polymer ?
#
loop_
_entity_poly.entity_id
_entity_poly.type
_entity_poly.pdbx_seq_one_letter_code
_entity_poly.pdbx_strand_id
1 'polypeptide(L)'
;MTNPGTGVIFSGMDAGRPDFNLGIFDGEVDHPQVNQALAATPKVMLLGAQTRLPFFPADEQLPRLYVGDPLVIFFWKVLKKIPQVLREALLDSKISFTLIRGRQLLYFKDVRSHQAVHIGRRRRTVYLPEALFAQAEEKGYDYWAIAEGVIFASWLLLDYLLLVELVKSARKLAQGKSDFTLATAWLRPMVAEHNTHRREHVAEGRSEVHEFTTAYKGVFQRLSAAELVAEDPFELARQLYDPALEQRWARNKMERIAEIFSFPEIFLFDRDIIHQIAREQALGLGQPLAPQSFADVLHDYQDELRFDARPLLSTLGKWVMPKPRVVFLEEVVRLGAPGLRGLLGAYQRGTGEVVPLIHLLWMYLCSLSSDPAGVFTRMGRCRALVLANREEGLDQAIAGVVVRLDRASGYEALLGQVRQMGAAARAELEDLVQTQRLAEEDEWAPFKVKKQGIVLRADALLAELQEGGGGGAPGPDLHLDPVVRQLLEDRRLHQHSSDPSGVLLCQRSYLRSLAEFGTSDEDTGFYLVGLLVRLDRSEHYEYLCHQLVALGASAVSALYKVFDQISERDLQRQIIREQARLILARMMLQRGTAARTQR
;
A
#
# COMPACT_ATOMS: atom_id res chain seq x y z
N MET A 1 16.56 36.81 1.35
CA MET A 1 16.52 37.17 2.79
C MET A 1 15.80 36.04 3.52
N THR A 2 16.46 35.51 4.56
CA THR A 2 16.00 34.54 5.58
C THR A 2 15.34 33.24 5.12
N ASN A 3 16.17 32.19 5.04
CA ASN A 3 15.77 30.78 5.08
C ASN A 3 15.42 30.42 6.54
N PRO A 4 14.24 29.84 6.84
CA PRO A 4 13.90 29.46 8.21
C PRO A 4 14.70 28.22 8.60
N GLY A 5 15.52 28.37 9.64
CA GLY A 5 16.34 27.31 10.20
C GLY A 5 15.49 26.20 10.81
N THR A 6 15.66 24.98 10.32
CA THR A 6 15.34 23.75 11.03
C THR A 6 16.32 23.60 12.20
N GLY A 7 16.01 24.27 13.31
CA GLY A 7 16.64 24.01 14.60
C GLY A 7 16.16 22.66 15.12
N VAL A 8 17.00 21.64 15.02
CA VAL A 8 16.81 20.39 15.76
C VAL A 8 17.13 20.69 17.22
N ILE A 9 16.08 20.92 18.00
CA ILE A 9 16.17 21.04 19.46
C ILE A 9 16.44 19.64 20.00
N PHE A 10 17.68 19.37 20.41
CA PHE A 10 17.98 18.21 21.25
C PHE A 10 17.71 18.60 22.70
N SER A 11 16.51 18.34 23.19
CA SER A 11 16.21 18.34 24.62
C SER A 11 16.10 16.91 25.11
N GLY A 12 16.83 16.56 26.17
CA GLY A 12 16.72 15.29 26.89
C GLY A 12 17.52 14.14 26.28
N MET A 13 18.73 13.89 26.80
CA MET A 13 19.38 12.60 26.64
C MET A 13 18.65 11.59 27.53
N ASP A 14 17.58 10.99 26.99
CA ASP A 14 16.99 9.80 27.58
C ASP A 14 17.92 8.60 27.36
N ALA A 15 18.29 7.95 28.47
CA ALA A 15 18.87 6.63 28.49
C ALA A 15 17.83 5.62 27.96
N GLY A 16 17.74 5.49 26.64
CA GLY A 16 16.73 4.62 26.02
C GLY A 16 16.57 4.75 24.51
N ARG A 17 17.56 5.23 23.75
CA ARG A 17 17.46 5.17 22.29
C ARG A 17 17.40 3.71 21.83
N PRO A 18 16.33 3.28 21.12
CA PRO A 18 16.22 1.92 20.60
C PRO A 18 17.39 1.61 19.67
N ASP A 19 17.78 0.36 19.61
CA ASP A 19 18.91 -0.08 18.79
C ASP A 19 18.51 0.00 17.31
N PHE A 20 19.09 0.95 16.56
CA PHE A 20 18.73 1.18 15.17
C PHE A 20 19.16 -0.01 14.30
N ASN A 21 18.21 -0.57 13.55
CA ASN A 21 18.51 -1.56 12.53
C ASN A 21 19.23 -0.88 11.35
N LEU A 22 20.36 -1.45 10.92
CA LEU A 22 21.19 -0.91 9.85
C LEU A 22 21.38 -1.93 8.73
N GLY A 23 21.47 -1.43 7.51
CA GLY A 23 21.58 -2.21 6.29
C GLY A 23 20.41 -1.89 5.35
N ILE A 24 20.01 -2.86 4.53
CA ILE A 24 18.94 -2.71 3.54
C ILE A 24 17.78 -3.57 4.00
N PHE A 25 16.70 -2.92 4.38
CA PHE A 25 15.49 -3.52 4.88
C PHE A 25 14.28 -2.72 4.43
N ASP A 26 13.13 -3.35 4.50
CA ASP A 26 11.86 -2.79 4.13
C ASP A 26 10.82 -3.07 5.24
N GLY A 27 9.92 -2.11 5.46
CA GLY A 27 8.94 -2.11 6.53
C GLY A 27 9.50 -2.04 7.97
N GLU A 28 8.65 -2.40 8.92
CA GLU A 28 9.01 -2.48 10.34
C GLU A 28 9.83 -3.75 10.60
N VAL A 29 11.14 -3.59 10.82
CA VAL A 29 12.07 -4.69 11.10
C VAL A 29 12.90 -4.38 12.34
N ASP A 30 12.67 -5.13 13.40
CA ASP A 30 13.33 -4.94 14.68
C ASP A 30 14.76 -5.53 14.69
N HIS A 31 15.72 -4.73 15.13
CA HIS A 31 17.12 -5.13 15.24
C HIS A 31 17.35 -6.43 16.06
N PRO A 32 16.68 -6.65 17.22
CA PRO A 32 16.79 -7.92 17.95
C PRO A 32 16.35 -9.15 17.15
N GLN A 33 15.27 -9.05 16.38
CA GLN A 33 14.75 -10.17 15.57
C GLN A 33 15.76 -10.59 14.50
N VAL A 34 16.40 -9.60 13.88
CA VAL A 34 17.43 -9.82 12.85
C VAL A 34 18.65 -10.47 13.46
N ASN A 35 19.10 -10.01 14.62
CA ASN A 35 20.23 -10.63 15.32
C ASN A 35 19.93 -12.08 15.73
N GLN A 36 18.70 -12.37 16.14
CA GLN A 36 18.27 -13.73 16.44
C GLN A 36 18.27 -14.62 15.18
N ALA A 37 17.72 -14.13 14.07
CA ALA A 37 17.72 -14.84 12.78
C ALA A 37 19.15 -15.09 12.27
N LEU A 38 20.00 -14.06 12.35
CA LEU A 38 21.41 -14.17 12.00
C LEU A 38 22.10 -15.18 12.90
N ALA A 39 21.88 -15.17 14.22
CA ALA A 39 22.52 -16.10 15.14
C ALA A 39 22.19 -17.57 14.80
N ALA A 40 20.93 -17.86 14.46
CA ALA A 40 20.44 -19.20 14.16
C ALA A 40 20.89 -19.75 12.80
N THR A 41 21.30 -18.89 11.86
CA THR A 41 21.58 -19.30 10.48
C THR A 41 23.06 -19.60 10.25
N PRO A 42 23.42 -20.66 9.48
CA PRO A 42 24.80 -20.94 9.10
C PRO A 42 25.44 -19.80 8.31
N LYS A 43 26.69 -19.47 8.64
CA LYS A 43 27.43 -18.33 8.10
C LYS A 43 28.77 -18.76 7.58
N VAL A 44 29.22 -18.15 6.49
CA VAL A 44 30.56 -18.37 5.94
C VAL A 44 31.19 -17.03 5.56
N MET A 45 32.47 -16.87 5.83
CA MET A 45 33.20 -15.70 5.38
C MET A 45 33.48 -15.79 3.88
N LEU A 46 33.05 -14.76 3.17
CA LEU A 46 33.29 -14.57 1.73
C LEU A 46 34.59 -13.78 1.51
N LEU A 47 34.78 -12.70 2.27
CA LEU A 47 35.96 -11.83 2.18
C LEU A 47 36.28 -11.21 3.54
N GLY A 48 37.56 -10.88 3.75
CA GLY A 48 38.06 -10.26 4.97
C GLY A 48 38.38 -11.27 6.06
N ALA A 49 38.42 -10.79 7.30
CA ALA A 49 38.66 -11.60 8.49
C ALA A 49 37.59 -11.32 9.54
N GLN A 50 37.14 -12.36 10.24
CA GLN A 50 36.17 -12.23 11.32
C GLN A 50 36.80 -11.45 12.47
N THR A 51 36.17 -10.33 12.84
CA THR A 51 36.49 -9.65 14.11
C THR A 51 35.79 -10.42 15.22
N ARG A 52 36.58 -11.10 16.06
CA ARG A 52 36.08 -11.82 17.23
C ARG A 52 35.79 -10.85 18.37
N LEU A 53 34.68 -11.06 19.08
CA LEU A 53 34.31 -10.27 20.24
C LEU A 53 34.83 -10.99 21.50
N PRO A 54 35.84 -10.43 22.20
CA PRO A 54 36.59 -11.14 23.24
C PRO A 54 35.77 -11.58 24.46
N PHE A 55 34.57 -11.04 24.66
CA PHE A 55 33.69 -11.34 25.82
C PHE A 55 32.45 -12.15 25.45
N PHE A 56 32.39 -12.73 24.25
CA PHE A 56 31.27 -13.55 23.79
C PHE A 56 31.71 -15.01 23.64
N PRO A 57 31.52 -15.85 24.68
CA PRO A 57 32.04 -17.23 24.68
C PRO A 57 31.43 -18.14 23.60
N ALA A 58 30.27 -17.77 23.05
CA ALA A 58 29.65 -18.45 21.89
C ALA A 58 30.16 -17.93 20.53
N ASP A 59 31.19 -17.08 20.49
CA ASP A 59 31.74 -16.52 19.24
C ASP A 59 32.70 -17.49 18.56
N GLU A 60 32.10 -18.50 17.92
CA GLU A 60 32.79 -19.52 17.13
C GLU A 60 33.44 -18.91 15.87
N GLN A 61 34.56 -19.52 15.46
CA GLN A 61 35.24 -19.13 14.23
C GLN A 61 34.41 -19.54 13.02
N LEU A 62 34.09 -18.57 12.16
CA LEU A 62 33.34 -18.83 10.95
C LEU A 62 34.21 -19.56 9.91
N PRO A 63 33.66 -20.55 9.19
CA PRO A 63 34.33 -21.13 8.05
C PRO A 63 34.58 -20.06 6.98
N ARG A 64 35.64 -20.23 6.18
CA ARG A 64 36.02 -19.31 5.10
C ARG A 64 35.98 -20.03 3.77
N LEU A 65 35.35 -19.42 2.76
CA LEU A 65 35.38 -19.93 1.40
C LEU A 65 36.80 -19.83 0.82
N TYR A 66 37.21 -20.83 0.05
CA TYR A 66 38.50 -20.83 -0.63
C TYR A 66 38.47 -19.87 -1.82
N VAL A 67 39.64 -19.39 -2.25
CA VAL A 67 39.74 -18.29 -3.26
C VAL A 67 39.14 -18.65 -4.63
N GLY A 68 39.12 -19.93 -4.98
CA GLY A 68 38.54 -20.42 -6.24
C GLY A 68 37.06 -20.79 -6.15
N ASP A 69 36.39 -20.54 -5.02
CA ASP A 69 34.96 -20.79 -4.89
C ASP A 69 34.18 -19.88 -5.85
N PRO A 70 33.18 -20.38 -6.58
CA PRO A 70 32.40 -19.58 -7.53
C PRO A 70 31.82 -18.30 -6.90
N LEU A 71 31.37 -18.35 -5.63
CA LEU A 71 30.82 -17.20 -4.93
C LEU A 71 31.90 -16.16 -4.64
N VAL A 72 33.11 -16.59 -4.30
CA VAL A 72 34.26 -15.69 -4.09
C VAL A 72 34.64 -15.00 -5.41
N ILE A 73 34.69 -15.76 -6.51
CA ILE A 73 34.98 -15.22 -7.84
C ILE A 73 33.89 -14.23 -8.28
N PHE A 74 32.62 -14.56 -8.07
CA PHE A 74 31.49 -13.67 -8.34
C PHE A 74 31.64 -12.37 -7.56
N PHE A 75 31.88 -12.46 -6.24
CA PHE A 75 32.00 -11.28 -5.40
C PHE A 75 33.21 -10.41 -5.77
N TRP A 76 34.31 -11.00 -6.23
CA TRP A 76 35.42 -10.24 -6.79
C TRP A 76 35.02 -9.44 -8.03
N LYS A 77 34.13 -9.95 -8.89
CA LYS A 77 33.59 -9.20 -10.03
C LYS A 77 32.70 -8.04 -9.57
N VAL A 78 31.92 -8.22 -8.50
CA VAL A 78 31.17 -7.14 -7.83
C VAL A 78 32.11 -6.06 -7.33
N LEU A 79 33.14 -6.41 -6.57
CA LEU A 79 34.12 -5.44 -6.05
C LEU A 79 34.89 -4.70 -7.16
N LYS A 80 35.07 -5.30 -8.35
CA LYS A 80 35.67 -4.62 -9.50
C LYS A 80 34.81 -3.48 -10.05
N LYS A 81 33.50 -3.49 -9.82
CA LYS A 81 32.58 -2.40 -10.18
C LYS A 81 32.63 -1.23 -9.20
N ILE A 82 33.12 -1.47 -7.97
CA ILE A 82 33.27 -0.42 -6.96
C ILE A 82 34.53 0.41 -7.27
N PRO A 83 34.45 1.76 -7.17
CA PRO A 83 35.60 2.63 -7.38
C PRO A 83 36.79 2.23 -6.50
N GLN A 84 38.00 2.29 -7.07
CA GLN A 84 39.22 1.79 -6.42
C GLN A 84 39.43 2.37 -5.02
N VAL A 85 39.27 3.68 -4.85
CA VAL A 85 39.43 4.36 -3.54
C VAL A 85 38.49 3.76 -2.48
N LEU A 86 37.23 3.52 -2.84
CA LEU A 86 36.27 2.93 -1.90
C LEU A 86 36.63 1.47 -1.64
N ARG A 87 36.98 0.70 -2.68
CA ARG A 87 37.41 -0.70 -2.53
C ARG A 87 38.62 -0.85 -1.59
N GLU A 88 39.62 0.03 -1.71
CA GLU A 88 40.79 0.06 -0.82
C GLU A 88 40.37 0.38 0.62
N ALA A 89 39.51 1.39 0.82
CA ALA A 89 38.98 1.72 2.13
C ALA A 89 38.26 0.55 2.82
N LEU A 90 37.53 -0.28 2.06
CA LEU A 90 36.87 -1.49 2.58
C LEU A 90 37.89 -2.51 3.09
N LEU A 91 38.96 -2.73 2.34
CA LEU A 91 40.00 -3.71 2.67
C LEU A 91 40.84 -3.23 3.86
N ASP A 92 41.24 -1.97 3.87
CA ASP A 92 42.10 -1.37 4.90
C ASP A 92 41.38 -1.22 6.24
N SER A 93 40.07 -0.95 6.21
CA SER A 93 39.23 -0.87 7.42
C SER A 93 38.95 -2.22 8.08
N LYS A 94 39.44 -3.32 7.48
CA LYS A 94 39.22 -4.71 7.91
C LYS A 94 37.73 -5.07 7.94
N ILE A 95 36.96 -4.58 6.96
CA ILE A 95 35.57 -4.98 6.82
C ILE A 95 35.51 -6.42 6.32
N SER A 96 34.64 -7.21 6.94
CA SER A 96 34.35 -8.58 6.53
C SER A 96 33.02 -8.64 5.80
N PHE A 97 32.98 -9.41 4.71
CA PHE A 97 31.74 -9.76 4.03
C PHE A 97 31.42 -11.21 4.39
N THR A 98 30.29 -11.40 5.07
CA THR A 98 29.86 -12.71 5.57
C THR A 98 28.58 -13.11 4.86
N LEU A 99 28.60 -14.29 4.23
CA LEU A 99 27.43 -14.87 3.62
C LEU A 99 26.62 -15.64 4.64
N ILE A 100 25.32 -15.39 4.62
CA ILE A 100 24.31 -16.20 5.29
C ILE A 100 23.82 -17.23 4.27
N ARG A 101 24.02 -18.50 4.58
CA ARG A 101 23.76 -19.61 3.64
C ARG A 101 22.26 -19.84 3.48
N GLY A 102 21.85 -20.19 2.28
CA GLY A 102 20.47 -20.56 1.97
C GLY A 102 19.78 -19.65 0.95
N ARG A 103 18.49 -19.91 0.71
CA ARG A 103 17.66 -19.22 -0.29
C ARG A 103 16.79 -18.10 0.30
N GLN A 104 17.01 -17.76 1.56
CA GLN A 104 16.19 -16.79 2.29
C GLN A 104 16.86 -15.43 2.40
N LEU A 105 16.07 -14.38 2.65
CA LEU A 105 16.60 -13.09 3.12
C LEU A 105 17.11 -13.25 4.55
N LEU A 106 17.83 -12.25 5.08
CA LEU A 106 18.40 -12.33 6.44
C LEU A 106 17.31 -12.42 7.51
N TYR A 107 16.23 -11.70 7.27
CA TYR A 107 14.99 -11.76 8.02
C TYR A 107 13.83 -11.58 7.04
N PHE A 108 12.78 -12.35 7.22
CA PHE A 108 11.59 -12.28 6.39
C PHE A 108 10.36 -12.55 7.25
N LYS A 109 9.46 -11.56 7.33
CA LYS A 109 8.14 -11.71 7.92
C LYS A 109 7.09 -11.81 6.83
N ASP A 110 7.11 -10.87 5.90
CA ASP A 110 6.26 -10.81 4.72
C ASP A 110 6.92 -9.96 3.61
N VAL A 111 6.24 -9.82 2.47
CA VAL A 111 6.78 -9.10 1.30
C VAL A 111 7.05 -7.60 1.56
N ARG A 112 6.46 -7.01 2.61
CA ARG A 112 6.59 -5.60 3.00
C ARG A 112 7.37 -5.41 4.30
N SER A 113 7.86 -6.50 4.90
CA SER A 113 8.62 -6.49 6.15
C SER A 113 9.73 -7.55 6.08
N HIS A 114 10.91 -7.13 5.65
CA HIS A 114 12.06 -8.01 5.42
C HIS A 114 13.40 -7.27 5.48
N GLN A 115 14.49 -8.00 5.70
CA GLN A 115 15.85 -7.46 5.66
C GLN A 115 16.76 -8.28 4.77
N ALA A 116 17.34 -7.60 3.77
CA ALA A 116 18.24 -8.19 2.81
C ALA A 116 19.71 -8.02 3.18
N VAL A 117 20.09 -6.90 3.80
CA VAL A 117 21.47 -6.64 4.20
C VAL A 117 21.50 -6.15 5.64
N HIS A 118 22.45 -6.64 6.42
CA HIS A 118 22.61 -6.24 7.82
C HIS A 118 24.07 -5.86 8.13
N ILE A 119 24.27 -4.89 9.02
CA ILE A 119 25.59 -4.36 9.38
C ILE A 119 25.94 -4.67 10.84
N GLY A 120 26.92 -5.53 11.04
CA GLY A 120 27.54 -5.80 12.32
C GLY A 120 28.60 -4.76 12.68
N ARG A 121 28.19 -3.63 13.27
CA ARG A 121 29.06 -2.50 13.66
C ARG A 121 30.33 -2.91 14.42
N ARG A 122 30.18 -3.59 15.55
CA ARG A 122 31.32 -4.04 16.39
C ARG A 122 32.17 -5.10 15.71
N ARG A 123 31.55 -5.96 14.88
CA ARG A 123 32.25 -7.03 14.14
C ARG A 123 32.91 -6.54 12.85
N ARG A 124 32.62 -5.30 12.44
CA ARG A 124 33.02 -4.72 11.14
C ARG A 124 32.58 -5.65 10.00
N THR A 125 31.32 -6.07 10.04
CA THR A 125 30.79 -7.08 9.12
C THR A 125 29.59 -6.57 8.35
N VAL A 126 29.57 -6.83 7.04
CA VAL A 126 28.37 -6.75 6.21
C VAL A 126 27.88 -8.16 5.98
N TYR A 127 26.65 -8.45 6.43
CA TYR A 127 25.98 -9.73 6.23
C TYR A 127 25.12 -9.67 4.97
N LEU A 128 25.28 -10.65 4.09
CA LEU A 128 24.59 -10.78 2.82
C LEU A 128 24.02 -12.20 2.69
N PRO A 129 22.76 -12.39 2.29
CA PRO A 129 22.24 -13.71 1.98
C PRO A 129 22.78 -14.19 0.63
N GLU A 130 23.10 -15.49 0.57
CA GLU A 130 23.50 -16.16 -0.68
C GLU A 130 22.44 -16.04 -1.78
N ALA A 131 21.16 -15.93 -1.39
CA ALA A 131 20.02 -15.73 -2.29
C ALA A 131 20.18 -14.52 -3.22
N LEU A 132 20.84 -13.43 -2.79
CA LEU A 132 21.06 -12.25 -3.64
C LEU A 132 21.92 -12.57 -4.87
N PHE A 133 22.91 -13.44 -4.68
CA PHE A 133 23.86 -13.82 -5.71
C PHE A 133 23.20 -14.74 -6.72
N ALA A 134 22.44 -15.73 -6.23
CA ALA A 134 21.67 -16.64 -7.06
C ALA A 134 20.64 -15.88 -7.91
N GLN A 135 19.89 -14.94 -7.31
CA GLN A 135 18.90 -14.15 -8.03
C GLN A 135 19.55 -13.26 -9.10
N ALA A 136 20.68 -12.62 -8.77
CA ALA A 136 21.41 -11.79 -9.72
C ALA A 136 21.90 -12.60 -10.93
N GLU A 137 22.46 -13.79 -10.67
CA GLU A 137 22.97 -14.67 -11.71
C GLU A 137 21.84 -15.25 -12.59
N GLU A 138 20.75 -15.74 -11.99
CA GLU A 138 19.61 -16.31 -12.71
C GLU A 138 18.94 -15.31 -13.65
N LYS A 139 18.79 -14.05 -13.21
CA LYS A 139 18.19 -12.99 -14.02
C LYS A 139 19.18 -12.32 -14.98
N GLY A 140 20.45 -12.74 -14.96
CA GLY A 140 21.50 -12.18 -15.82
C GLY A 140 21.82 -10.72 -15.52
N TYR A 141 21.65 -10.29 -14.26
CA TYR A 141 21.95 -8.92 -13.86
C TYR A 141 23.46 -8.64 -13.87
N ASP A 142 23.85 -7.43 -14.27
CA ASP A 142 25.24 -7.00 -14.20
C ASP A 142 25.71 -6.96 -12.73
N TYR A 143 26.98 -7.29 -12.48
CA TYR A 143 27.57 -7.26 -11.13
C TYR A 143 27.42 -5.90 -10.42
N TRP A 144 27.20 -4.82 -11.16
CA TRP A 144 26.83 -3.50 -10.63
C TRP A 144 25.61 -3.57 -9.70
N ALA A 145 24.61 -4.39 -10.03
CA ALA A 145 23.42 -4.61 -9.21
C ALA A 145 23.75 -4.93 -7.75
N ILE A 146 24.64 -5.88 -7.51
CA ILE A 146 25.06 -6.24 -6.15
C ILE A 146 26.03 -5.18 -5.58
N ALA A 147 26.81 -4.51 -6.43
CA ALA A 147 27.75 -3.47 -6.01
C ALA A 147 27.02 -2.29 -5.37
N GLU A 148 25.81 -1.94 -5.83
CA GLU A 148 24.95 -0.93 -5.20
C GLU A 148 24.70 -1.25 -3.72
N GLY A 149 24.22 -2.46 -3.42
CA GLY A 149 23.96 -2.90 -2.05
C GLY A 149 25.23 -2.94 -1.19
N VAL A 150 26.35 -3.37 -1.77
CA VAL A 150 27.66 -3.39 -1.10
C VAL A 150 28.15 -1.98 -0.78
N ILE A 151 28.06 -1.05 -1.74
CA ILE A 151 28.44 0.35 -1.55
C ILE A 151 27.58 0.96 -0.45
N PHE A 152 26.26 0.82 -0.53
CA PHE A 152 25.33 1.37 0.44
C PHE A 152 25.64 0.88 1.87
N ALA A 153 25.68 -0.44 2.07
CA ALA A 153 25.89 -1.02 3.39
C ALA A 153 27.30 -0.72 3.93
N SER A 154 28.31 -0.76 3.08
CA SER A 154 29.68 -0.53 3.54
C SER A 154 29.96 0.94 3.81
N TRP A 155 29.31 1.86 3.08
CA TRP A 155 29.40 3.30 3.34
C TRP A 155 28.89 3.63 4.75
N LEU A 156 27.71 3.12 5.11
CA LEU A 156 27.15 3.24 6.46
C LEU A 156 28.11 2.73 7.55
N LEU A 157 28.74 1.58 7.30
CA LEU A 157 29.69 0.99 8.23
C LEU A 157 30.99 1.82 8.33
N LEU A 158 31.54 2.29 7.21
CA LEU A 158 32.73 3.12 7.19
C LEU A 158 32.52 4.45 7.92
N ASP A 159 31.37 5.11 7.73
CA ASP A 159 31.03 6.33 8.46
C ASP A 159 30.87 6.10 9.97
N TYR A 160 30.25 4.99 10.34
CA TYR A 160 30.17 4.60 11.74
C TYR A 160 31.57 4.34 12.34
N LEU A 161 32.46 3.66 11.61
CA LEU A 161 33.83 3.41 12.06
C LEU A 161 34.66 4.69 12.14
N LEU A 162 34.46 5.64 11.22
CA LEU A 162 35.05 6.97 11.28
C LEU A 162 34.62 7.68 12.58
N LEU A 163 33.32 7.67 12.92
CA LEU A 163 32.84 8.23 14.19
C LEU A 163 33.49 7.56 15.41
N VAL A 164 33.67 6.24 15.39
CA VAL A 164 34.37 5.51 16.47
C VAL A 164 35.80 6.01 16.64
N GLU A 165 36.56 6.19 15.55
CA GLU A 165 37.94 6.70 15.63
C GLU A 165 37.99 8.18 16.06
N LEU A 166 37.02 8.99 15.65
CA LEU A 166 36.89 10.37 16.14
C LEU A 166 36.61 10.41 17.64
N VAL A 167 35.72 9.56 18.15
CA VAL A 167 35.44 9.44 19.60
C VAL A 167 36.70 9.01 20.37
N LYS A 168 37.44 8.01 19.86
CA LYS A 168 38.72 7.58 20.48
C LYS A 168 39.74 8.71 20.53
N SER A 169 39.86 9.47 19.45
CA SER A 169 40.80 10.59 19.37
C SER A 169 40.37 11.75 20.28
N ALA A 170 39.07 12.07 20.33
CA ALA A 170 38.52 13.05 21.27
C ALA A 170 38.74 12.62 22.74
N ARG A 171 38.56 11.34 23.06
CA ARG A 171 38.86 10.78 24.39
C ARG A 171 40.31 11.01 24.77
N LYS A 172 41.27 10.70 23.88
CA LYS A 172 42.70 10.95 24.14
C LYS A 172 42.97 12.42 24.42
N LEU A 173 42.30 13.34 23.71
CA LEU A 173 42.45 14.78 23.93
C LEU A 173 41.81 15.28 25.25
N ALA A 174 40.73 14.62 25.68
CA ALA A 174 39.98 14.93 26.90
C ALA A 174 40.58 14.32 28.18
N GLN A 175 41.43 13.29 28.06
CA GLN A 175 42.07 12.64 29.21
C GLN A 175 42.79 13.68 30.11
N GLY A 176 42.37 13.71 31.38
CA GLY A 176 42.95 14.62 32.39
C GLY A 176 42.44 16.07 32.34
N LYS A 177 41.40 16.39 31.55
CA LYS A 177 40.83 17.75 31.44
C LYS A 177 39.36 17.75 31.83
N SER A 178 38.98 18.52 32.85
CA SER A 178 37.59 18.67 33.29
C SER A 178 36.75 19.53 32.33
N ASP A 179 37.36 20.56 31.74
CA ASP A 179 36.67 21.60 30.95
C ASP A 179 36.87 21.39 29.43
N PHE A 180 37.00 20.14 29.00
CA PHE A 180 37.24 19.83 27.59
C PHE A 180 35.99 20.05 26.75
N THR A 181 36.12 20.91 25.74
CA THR A 181 35.16 21.07 24.64
C THR A 181 35.89 20.87 23.32
N LEU A 182 35.38 20.00 22.44
CA LEU A 182 36.00 19.80 21.13
C LEU A 182 35.71 21.00 20.22
N ALA A 183 36.68 21.91 20.09
CA ALA A 183 36.55 23.03 19.17
C ALA A 183 36.54 22.55 17.71
N THR A 184 35.77 23.24 16.86
CA THR A 184 35.63 22.93 15.42
C THR A 184 36.96 22.79 14.70
N ALA A 185 37.97 23.56 15.13
CA ALA A 185 39.30 23.56 14.55
C ALA A 185 40.02 22.19 14.67
N TRP A 186 39.62 21.34 15.63
CA TRP A 186 40.19 20.01 15.82
C TRP A 186 39.45 18.91 15.06
N LEU A 187 38.14 19.08 14.83
CA LEU A 187 37.33 18.06 14.17
C LEU A 187 37.77 17.81 12.73
N ARG A 188 38.06 18.86 11.96
CA ARG A 188 38.49 18.72 10.55
C ARG A 188 39.85 18.00 10.41
N PRO A 189 40.90 18.37 11.17
CA PRO A 189 42.14 17.59 11.20
C PRO A 189 41.95 16.14 11.62
N MET A 190 41.12 15.87 12.64
CA MET A 190 40.83 14.49 13.07
C MET A 190 40.13 13.70 11.97
N VAL A 191 39.15 14.30 11.28
CA VAL A 191 38.51 13.64 10.14
C VAL A 191 39.53 13.39 9.04
N ALA A 192 40.42 14.34 8.72
CA ALA A 192 41.45 14.15 7.71
C ALA A 192 42.44 13.01 8.05
N GLU A 193 42.72 12.78 9.34
CA GLU A 193 43.59 11.70 9.80
C GLU A 193 42.95 10.31 9.65
N HIS A 194 41.65 10.18 9.99
CA HIS A 194 40.97 8.87 10.09
C HIS A 194 40.09 8.54 8.88
N ASN A 195 39.77 9.52 8.03
CA ASN A 195 38.91 9.32 6.87
C ASN A 195 39.61 8.52 5.76
N THR A 196 39.03 7.40 5.38
CA THR A 196 39.55 6.53 4.32
C THR A 196 38.73 6.57 3.03
N HIS A 197 37.47 7.05 3.08
CA HIS A 197 36.50 6.82 1.99
C HIS A 197 35.79 8.09 1.50
N ARG A 198 35.70 9.15 2.30
CA ARG A 198 35.06 10.41 1.90
C ARG A 198 36.02 11.25 1.07
N ARG A 199 35.52 11.82 -0.03
CA ARG A 199 36.28 12.70 -0.90
C ARG A 199 36.39 14.11 -0.31
N GLU A 200 37.61 14.61 -0.20
CA GLU A 200 37.88 16.04 0.02
C GLU A 200 37.89 16.80 -1.32
N HIS A 201 37.39 18.03 -1.33
CA HIS A 201 37.30 18.86 -2.54
C HIS A 201 37.45 20.34 -2.19
N VAL A 202 38.09 21.12 -3.06
CA VAL A 202 38.37 22.55 -2.82
C VAL A 202 37.08 23.36 -2.67
N ALA A 203 36.09 23.11 -3.51
CA ALA A 203 34.75 23.67 -3.36
C ALA A 203 33.96 22.92 -2.28
N GLU A 204 33.57 23.62 -1.20
CA GLU A 204 32.91 23.05 -0.02
C GLU A 204 31.63 22.28 -0.36
N GLY A 205 30.80 22.79 -1.27
CA GLY A 205 29.57 22.11 -1.72
C GLY A 205 29.77 20.80 -2.49
N ARG A 206 31.03 20.39 -2.73
CA ARG A 206 31.40 19.11 -3.36
C ARG A 206 32.30 18.25 -2.48
N SER A 207 32.63 18.71 -1.26
CA SER A 207 33.49 17.99 -0.33
C SER A 207 32.64 17.14 0.62
N GLU A 208 32.77 15.82 0.53
CA GLU A 208 32.08 14.85 1.40
C GLU A 208 32.65 14.90 2.83
N VAL A 209 33.92 15.31 2.97
CA VAL A 209 34.57 15.57 4.26
C VAL A 209 33.98 16.83 4.91
N HIS A 210 33.83 17.91 4.16
CA HIS A 210 33.17 19.12 4.65
C HIS A 210 31.73 18.84 5.07
N GLU A 211 30.97 18.14 4.23
CA GLU A 211 29.60 17.71 4.52
C GLU A 211 29.50 16.94 5.86
N PHE A 212 30.37 15.95 6.06
CA PHE A 212 30.44 15.17 7.29
C PHE A 212 30.76 16.03 8.52
N THR A 213 31.83 16.83 8.43
CA THR A 213 32.28 17.67 9.55
C THR A 213 31.22 18.69 9.95
N THR A 214 30.55 19.32 8.98
CA THR A 214 29.51 20.32 9.24
C THR A 214 28.30 19.69 9.92
N ALA A 215 27.86 18.50 9.50
CA ALA A 215 26.70 17.83 10.09
C ALA A 215 26.96 17.37 11.54
N TYR A 216 28.14 16.81 11.83
CA TYR A 216 28.46 16.29 13.16
C TYR A 216 29.10 17.32 14.11
N LYS A 217 29.49 18.50 13.62
CA LYS A 217 30.10 19.56 14.44
C LYS A 217 29.32 19.87 15.71
N GLY A 218 28.01 20.13 15.58
CA GLY A 218 27.18 20.49 16.73
C GLY A 218 27.02 19.35 17.74
N VAL A 219 27.16 18.10 17.28
CA VAL A 219 27.12 16.92 18.14
C VAL A 219 28.41 16.81 18.96
N PHE A 220 29.57 16.85 18.31
CA PHE A 220 30.86 16.76 19.01
C PHE A 220 31.15 17.95 19.94
N GLN A 221 30.66 19.15 19.61
CA GLN A 221 30.81 20.33 20.45
C GLN A 221 30.06 20.24 21.79
N ARG A 222 29.07 19.36 21.88
CA ARG A 222 28.26 19.16 23.09
C ARG A 222 28.75 18.04 23.98
N LEU A 223 29.71 17.23 23.51
CA LEU A 223 30.28 16.15 24.29
C LEU A 223 31.17 16.70 25.42
N SER A 224 30.90 16.26 26.63
CA SER A 224 31.72 16.53 27.80
C SER A 224 32.91 15.56 27.91
N ALA A 225 33.94 15.97 28.65
CA ALA A 225 35.05 15.10 29.01
C ALA A 225 34.58 13.82 29.73
N ALA A 226 33.57 13.97 30.60
CA ALA A 226 33.03 12.87 31.40
C ALA A 226 32.39 11.78 30.51
N GLU A 227 31.55 12.16 29.55
CA GLU A 227 30.93 11.24 28.59
C GLU A 227 32.00 10.54 27.72
N LEU A 228 32.96 11.31 27.22
CA LEU A 228 34.05 10.77 26.39
C LEU A 228 34.88 9.72 27.11
N VAL A 229 35.11 9.88 28.42
CA VAL A 229 35.94 8.96 29.22
C VAL A 229 35.15 7.77 29.74
N ALA A 230 33.89 7.97 30.13
CA ALA A 230 33.08 6.95 30.81
C ALA A 230 32.55 5.86 29.87
N GLU A 231 32.16 6.20 28.65
CA GLU A 231 31.48 5.25 27.76
C GLU A 231 32.44 4.38 26.94
N ASP A 232 31.97 3.30 26.33
CA ASP A 232 32.72 2.59 25.29
C ASP A 232 32.66 3.38 23.96
N PRO A 233 33.75 3.51 23.17
CA PRO A 233 33.72 4.32 21.95
C PRO A 233 32.69 3.87 20.91
N PHE A 234 32.36 2.57 20.83
CA PHE A 234 31.32 2.09 19.93
C PHE A 234 29.93 2.49 20.44
N GLU A 235 29.70 2.43 21.75
CA GLU A 235 28.43 2.87 22.33
C GLU A 235 28.21 4.37 22.17
N LEU A 236 29.23 5.19 22.46
CA LEU A 236 29.10 6.63 22.27
C LEU A 236 28.91 6.96 20.79
N ALA A 237 29.71 6.39 19.88
CA ALA A 237 29.51 6.59 18.44
C ALA A 237 28.10 6.16 17.98
N ARG A 238 27.53 5.10 18.56
CA ARG A 238 26.14 4.69 18.30
C ARG A 238 25.13 5.74 18.74
N GLN A 239 25.34 6.38 19.88
CA GLN A 239 24.45 7.45 20.35
C GLN A 239 24.50 8.69 19.45
N LEU A 240 25.68 9.01 18.92
CA LEU A 240 25.91 10.15 18.03
C LEU A 240 25.42 9.91 16.60
N TYR A 241 25.46 8.65 16.13
CA TYR A 241 25.08 8.26 14.77
C TYR A 241 23.65 8.69 14.43
N ASP A 242 23.46 9.34 13.29
CA ASP A 242 22.14 9.71 12.76
C ASP A 242 21.79 8.79 11.57
N PRO A 243 20.95 7.75 11.77
CA PRO A 243 20.66 6.78 10.72
C PRO A 243 20.02 7.41 9.47
N ALA A 244 19.16 8.42 9.64
CA ALA A 244 18.45 9.02 8.52
C ALA A 244 19.40 9.84 7.64
N LEU A 245 20.30 10.60 8.27
CA LEU A 245 21.36 11.34 7.59
C LEU A 245 22.31 10.40 6.84
N GLU A 246 22.75 9.33 7.50
CA GLU A 246 23.73 8.40 6.97
C GLU A 246 23.18 7.57 5.80
N GLN A 247 21.93 7.09 5.89
CA GLN A 247 21.25 6.43 4.78
C GLN A 247 21.11 7.35 3.56
N ARG A 248 20.82 8.64 3.78
CA ARG A 248 20.76 9.61 2.69
C ARG A 248 22.12 9.78 2.02
N TRP A 249 23.20 9.89 2.79
CA TRP A 249 24.54 9.99 2.21
C TRP A 249 24.96 8.74 1.44
N ALA A 250 24.64 7.56 1.97
CA ALA A 250 24.90 6.30 1.28
C ALA A 250 24.14 6.21 -0.06
N ARG A 251 22.85 6.59 -0.11
CA ARG A 251 22.07 6.68 -1.36
C ARG A 251 22.69 7.68 -2.34
N ASN A 252 22.93 8.91 -1.90
CA ASN A 252 23.54 9.95 -2.74
C ASN A 252 24.92 9.52 -3.27
N LYS A 253 25.70 8.76 -2.49
CA LYS A 253 27.00 8.24 -2.94
C LYS A 253 26.84 7.20 -4.04
N MET A 254 25.90 6.27 -3.86
CA MET A 254 25.58 5.25 -4.85
C MET A 254 25.13 5.88 -6.16
N GLU A 255 24.18 6.81 -6.12
CA GLU A 255 23.68 7.55 -7.30
C GLU A 255 24.82 8.27 -8.03
N ARG A 256 25.67 9.01 -7.31
CA ARG A 256 26.83 9.68 -7.91
C ARG A 256 27.81 8.72 -8.58
N ILE A 257 28.02 7.53 -8.02
CA ILE A 257 28.87 6.50 -8.64
C ILE A 257 28.19 5.97 -9.91
N ALA A 258 26.89 5.68 -9.85
CA ALA A 258 26.13 5.24 -11.02
C ALA A 258 26.27 6.25 -12.19
N GLU A 259 26.06 7.53 -11.90
CA GLU A 259 26.20 8.63 -12.87
C GLU A 259 27.62 8.71 -13.45
N ILE A 260 28.65 8.78 -12.59
CA ILE A 260 30.05 8.96 -13.01
C ILE A 260 30.53 7.84 -13.93
N PHE A 261 30.15 6.61 -13.62
CA PHE A 261 30.57 5.43 -14.38
C PHE A 261 29.57 5.02 -15.46
N SER A 262 28.50 5.80 -15.65
CA SER A 262 27.42 5.54 -16.61
C SER A 262 26.84 4.14 -16.47
N PHE A 263 26.68 3.69 -15.22
CA PHE A 263 26.02 2.41 -14.96
C PHE A 263 24.52 2.52 -15.25
N PRO A 264 23.87 1.43 -15.69
CA PRO A 264 22.46 1.48 -16.05
C PRO A 264 21.59 1.79 -14.83
N GLU A 265 20.81 2.88 -14.90
CA GLU A 265 19.75 3.20 -13.91
C GLU A 265 18.47 2.38 -14.14
N ILE A 266 18.45 1.51 -15.16
CA ILE A 266 17.29 0.68 -15.52
C ILE A 266 16.98 -0.34 -14.43
N PHE A 267 18.02 -0.72 -13.68
CA PHE A 267 17.98 -1.76 -12.66
C PHE A 267 18.16 -1.14 -11.28
N LEU A 268 17.35 -1.57 -10.31
CA LEU A 268 17.50 -1.18 -8.91
C LEU A 268 17.67 -2.44 -8.06
N PHE A 269 18.79 -2.54 -7.35
CA PHE A 269 19.08 -3.67 -6.47
C PHE A 269 17.93 -4.03 -5.52
N ASP A 270 17.31 -2.99 -4.96
CA ASP A 270 16.19 -3.13 -4.03
C ASP A 270 14.93 -3.69 -4.73
N ARG A 271 14.49 -3.08 -5.82
CA ARG A 271 13.28 -3.48 -6.55
C ARG A 271 13.40 -4.84 -7.23
N ASP A 272 14.49 -5.04 -7.96
CA ASP A 272 14.58 -6.10 -8.96
C ASP A 272 15.20 -7.40 -8.40
N ILE A 273 15.99 -7.30 -7.33
CA ILE A 273 16.56 -8.47 -6.62
C ILE A 273 15.86 -8.67 -5.29
N ILE A 274 15.90 -7.69 -4.38
CA ILE A 274 15.44 -7.90 -3.00
C ILE A 274 13.92 -8.16 -2.95
N HIS A 275 13.11 -7.28 -3.55
CA HIS A 275 11.66 -7.43 -3.53
C HIS A 275 11.21 -8.65 -4.32
N GLN A 276 11.95 -9.03 -5.37
CA GLN A 276 11.66 -10.26 -6.12
C GLN A 276 11.89 -11.51 -5.25
N ILE A 277 13.00 -11.56 -4.51
CA ILE A 277 13.27 -12.65 -3.55
C ILE A 277 12.18 -12.66 -2.45
N ALA A 278 11.78 -11.50 -1.94
CA ALA A 278 10.72 -11.38 -0.94
C ALA A 278 9.37 -11.90 -1.48
N ARG A 279 9.02 -11.58 -2.73
CA ARG A 279 7.83 -12.09 -3.41
C ARG A 279 7.87 -13.61 -3.59
N GLU A 280 9.00 -14.16 -4.03
CA GLU A 280 9.19 -15.60 -4.20
C GLU A 280 9.09 -16.35 -2.87
N GLN A 281 9.61 -15.77 -1.78
CA GLN A 281 9.47 -16.31 -0.42
C GLN A 281 8.02 -16.25 0.08
N ALA A 282 7.33 -15.13 -0.10
CA ALA A 282 5.92 -15.00 0.25
C ALA A 282 5.07 -16.06 -0.46
N LEU A 283 5.28 -16.25 -1.77
CA LEU A 283 4.62 -17.29 -2.56
C LEU A 283 4.94 -18.70 -2.04
N GLY A 284 6.21 -18.98 -1.74
CA GLY A 284 6.63 -20.26 -1.17
C GLY A 284 6.03 -20.57 0.20
N LEU A 285 5.66 -19.54 0.97
CA LEU A 285 5.02 -19.64 2.28
C LEU A 285 3.48 -19.54 2.22
N GLY A 286 2.90 -19.40 1.03
CA GLY A 286 1.45 -19.21 0.85
C GLY A 286 0.94 -17.88 1.42
N GLN A 287 1.80 -16.89 1.59
CA GLN A 287 1.43 -15.57 2.08
C GLN A 287 0.75 -14.74 0.97
N PRO A 288 -0.23 -13.89 1.33
CA PRO A 288 -0.90 -13.02 0.37
C PRO A 288 0.07 -11.96 -0.18
N LEU A 289 0.14 -11.85 -1.51
CA LEU A 289 0.88 -10.76 -2.16
C LEU A 289 0.04 -9.48 -2.25
N ALA A 290 -1.27 -9.63 -2.47
CA ALA A 290 -2.18 -8.50 -2.55
C ALA A 290 -2.28 -7.79 -1.19
N PRO A 291 -2.33 -6.44 -1.17
CA PRO A 291 -2.43 -5.70 0.08
C PRO A 291 -3.75 -6.02 0.79
N GLN A 292 -3.69 -6.25 2.09
CA GLN A 292 -4.83 -6.60 2.93
C GLN A 292 -5.25 -5.45 3.86
N SER A 293 -4.34 -4.51 4.11
CA SER A 293 -4.56 -3.36 4.97
C SER A 293 -4.25 -2.03 4.26
N PHE A 294 -4.72 -0.91 4.82
CA PHE A 294 -4.32 0.40 4.30
C PHE A 294 -2.80 0.64 4.46
N ALA A 295 -2.18 0.09 5.50
CA ALA A 295 -0.74 0.20 5.68
C ALA A 295 0.00 -0.49 4.53
N ASP A 296 -0.48 -1.67 4.10
CA ASP A 296 0.07 -2.42 2.97
C ASP A 296 -0.06 -1.61 1.66
N VAL A 297 -1.23 -1.02 1.42
CA VAL A 297 -1.49 -0.20 0.23
C VAL A 297 -0.63 1.07 0.21
N LEU A 298 -0.46 1.72 1.36
CA LEU A 298 0.40 2.89 1.48
C LEU A 298 1.87 2.55 1.28
N HIS A 299 2.32 1.42 1.83
CA HIS A 299 3.66 0.89 1.64
C HIS A 299 3.93 0.61 0.15
N ASP A 300 3.07 -0.17 -0.52
CA ASP A 300 3.19 -0.47 -1.95
C ASP A 300 3.24 0.82 -2.80
N TYR A 301 2.45 1.82 -2.46
CA TYR A 301 2.46 3.11 -3.15
C TYR A 301 3.76 3.89 -2.95
N GLN A 302 4.30 3.90 -1.73
CA GLN A 302 5.58 4.53 -1.44
C GLN A 302 6.73 3.84 -2.15
N ASP A 303 6.68 2.51 -2.27
CA ASP A 303 7.65 1.73 -3.04
C ASP A 303 7.61 2.07 -4.53
N GLU A 304 6.43 2.09 -5.14
CA GLU A 304 6.29 2.46 -6.54
C GLU A 304 6.78 3.90 -6.81
N LEU A 305 6.54 4.84 -5.88
CA LEU A 305 7.09 6.20 -5.98
C LEU A 305 8.61 6.25 -5.80
N ARG A 306 9.18 5.39 -4.95
CA ARG A 306 10.62 5.27 -4.72
C ARG A 306 11.32 4.69 -5.96
N PHE A 307 10.69 3.74 -6.63
CA PHE A 307 11.27 2.98 -7.73
C PHE A 307 11.07 3.59 -9.11
N ASP A 308 10.01 4.39 -9.29
CA ASP A 308 9.69 4.98 -10.58
C ASP A 308 9.68 6.51 -10.50
N ALA A 309 10.81 7.12 -10.89
CA ALA A 309 10.92 8.57 -10.98
C ALA A 309 10.04 9.19 -12.08
N ARG A 310 9.59 8.40 -13.07
CA ARG A 310 8.79 8.85 -14.22
C ARG A 310 7.68 7.84 -14.53
N PRO A 311 6.69 7.72 -13.64
CA PRO A 311 5.65 6.71 -13.76
C PRO A 311 4.82 6.88 -15.03
N LEU A 312 4.50 5.74 -15.64
CA LEU A 312 3.53 5.66 -16.73
C LEU A 312 2.21 6.32 -16.32
N LEU A 313 1.56 7.01 -17.24
CA LEU A 313 0.24 7.60 -17.01
C LEU A 313 -0.86 6.55 -17.21
N SER A 314 -1.89 6.61 -16.38
CA SER A 314 -3.10 5.79 -16.46
C SER A 314 -4.34 6.64 -16.20
N THR A 315 -5.53 6.08 -16.45
CA THR A 315 -6.82 6.75 -16.28
C THR A 315 -7.51 6.30 -14.99
N LEU A 316 -7.98 7.26 -14.18
CA LEU A 316 -8.88 7.03 -13.06
C LEU A 316 -10.18 7.82 -13.28
N GLY A 317 -11.25 7.13 -13.64
CA GLY A 317 -12.48 7.77 -14.11
C GLY A 317 -12.22 8.60 -15.37
N LYS A 318 -12.35 9.93 -15.27
CA LYS A 318 -12.09 10.88 -16.38
C LYS A 318 -10.71 11.53 -16.34
N TRP A 319 -9.89 11.20 -15.34
CA TRP A 319 -8.62 11.87 -15.08
C TRP A 319 -7.45 11.03 -15.56
N VAL A 320 -6.42 11.67 -16.13
CA VAL A 320 -5.15 11.04 -16.47
C VAL A 320 -4.13 11.41 -15.40
N MET A 321 -3.50 10.43 -14.77
CA MET A 321 -2.52 10.64 -13.70
C MET A 321 -1.50 9.50 -13.63
N PRO A 322 -0.39 9.65 -12.88
CA PRO A 322 0.57 8.58 -12.65
C PRO A 322 -0.08 7.26 -12.20
N LYS A 323 0.28 6.15 -12.84
CA LYS A 323 -0.25 4.80 -12.56
C LYS A 323 -0.16 4.41 -11.08
N PRO A 324 0.92 4.69 -10.33
CA PRO A 324 0.96 4.38 -8.89
C PRO A 324 -0.17 5.05 -8.10
N ARG A 325 -0.58 6.27 -8.47
CA ARG A 325 -1.70 6.98 -7.82
C ARG A 325 -3.04 6.34 -8.16
N VAL A 326 -3.21 5.91 -9.41
CA VAL A 326 -4.42 5.21 -9.85
C VAL A 326 -4.59 3.92 -9.03
N VAL A 327 -3.56 3.07 -9.01
CA VAL A 327 -3.56 1.80 -8.28
C VAL A 327 -3.79 2.04 -6.78
N PHE A 328 -3.10 3.00 -6.17
CA PHE A 328 -3.29 3.34 -4.75
C PHE A 328 -4.75 3.72 -4.44
N LEU A 329 -5.36 4.59 -5.25
CA LEU A 329 -6.74 5.04 -5.03
C LEU A 329 -7.76 3.93 -5.28
N GLU A 330 -7.54 3.07 -6.28
CA GLU A 330 -8.36 1.89 -6.53
C GLU A 330 -8.30 0.91 -5.36
N GLU A 331 -7.11 0.63 -4.84
CA GLU A 331 -6.90 -0.27 -3.70
C GLU A 331 -7.50 0.30 -2.41
N VAL A 332 -7.38 1.60 -2.16
CA VAL A 332 -8.06 2.27 -1.02
C VAL A 332 -9.57 2.09 -1.10
N VAL A 333 -10.17 2.22 -2.28
CA VAL A 333 -11.61 2.02 -2.47
C VAL A 333 -11.97 0.54 -2.35
N ARG A 334 -11.16 -0.37 -2.89
CA ARG A 334 -11.34 -1.83 -2.77
C ARG A 334 -11.34 -2.29 -1.31
N LEU A 335 -10.48 -1.71 -0.48
CA LEU A 335 -10.47 -1.96 0.97
C LEU A 335 -11.72 -1.43 1.67
N GLY A 336 -12.48 -0.52 1.06
CA GLY A 336 -13.74 0.01 1.58
C GLY A 336 -13.56 0.90 2.81
N ALA A 337 -14.36 0.68 3.85
CA ALA A 337 -14.34 1.51 5.06
C ALA A 337 -12.96 1.54 5.76
N PRO A 338 -12.26 0.40 5.96
CA PRO A 338 -10.87 0.39 6.43
C PRO A 338 -9.90 1.23 5.60
N GLY A 339 -10.00 1.15 4.26
CA GLY A 339 -9.16 1.91 3.34
C GLY A 339 -9.39 3.42 3.47
N LEU A 340 -10.65 3.85 3.44
CA LEU A 340 -11.02 5.25 3.60
C LEU A 340 -10.60 5.80 4.96
N ARG A 341 -10.79 5.03 6.04
CA ARG A 341 -10.36 5.42 7.39
C ARG A 341 -8.85 5.58 7.47
N GLY A 342 -8.09 4.63 6.92
CA GLY A 342 -6.63 4.69 6.89
C GLY A 342 -6.12 5.91 6.13
N LEU A 343 -6.68 6.18 4.95
CA LEU A 343 -6.30 7.35 4.14
C LEU A 343 -6.62 8.66 4.86
N LEU A 344 -7.78 8.77 5.49
CA LEU A 344 -8.16 9.94 6.27
C LEU A 344 -7.24 10.15 7.48
N GLY A 345 -6.85 9.08 8.17
CA GLY A 345 -5.87 9.14 9.26
C GLY A 345 -4.47 9.59 8.77
N ALA A 346 -4.03 9.11 7.61
CA ALA A 346 -2.77 9.56 7.00
C ALA A 346 -2.85 11.03 6.55
N TYR A 347 -3.99 11.45 6.00
CA TYR A 347 -4.26 12.85 5.68
C TYR A 347 -4.19 13.75 6.92
N GLN A 348 -4.76 13.31 8.05
CA GLN A 348 -4.71 14.03 9.33
C GLN A 348 -3.29 14.26 9.83
N ARG A 349 -2.45 13.23 9.72
CA ARG A 349 -1.03 13.28 10.12
C ARG A 349 -0.16 14.08 9.15
N GLY A 350 -0.72 14.56 8.04
CA GLY A 350 0.02 15.31 7.04
C GLY A 350 1.01 14.45 6.25
N THR A 351 0.74 13.16 6.06
CA THR A 351 1.58 12.28 5.22
C THR A 351 1.70 12.87 3.82
N GLY A 352 2.91 13.29 3.45
CA GLY A 352 3.16 14.17 2.30
C GLY A 352 2.64 13.63 0.97
N GLU A 353 2.74 12.33 0.76
CA GLU A 353 2.31 11.63 -0.45
C GLU A 353 0.78 11.48 -0.55
N VAL A 354 0.07 11.49 0.59
CA VAL A 354 -1.38 11.29 0.69
C VAL A 354 -2.15 12.61 0.61
N VAL A 355 -1.61 13.69 1.20
CA VAL A 355 -2.24 15.03 1.18
C VAL A 355 -2.73 15.47 -0.20
N PRO A 356 -1.95 15.37 -1.30
CA PRO A 356 -2.41 15.79 -2.62
C PRO A 356 -3.48 14.86 -3.23
N LEU A 357 -3.68 13.67 -2.67
CA LEU A 357 -4.60 12.68 -3.22
C LEU A 357 -6.04 12.79 -2.68
N ILE A 358 -6.27 13.53 -1.59
CA ILE A 358 -7.60 13.59 -0.96
C ILE A 358 -8.68 14.10 -1.90
N HIS A 359 -8.36 15.10 -2.73
CA HIS A 359 -9.32 15.65 -3.70
C HIS A 359 -9.53 14.69 -4.88
N LEU A 360 -8.48 13.98 -5.31
CA LEU A 360 -8.55 12.98 -6.37
C LEU A 360 -9.40 11.78 -5.95
N LEU A 361 -9.20 11.28 -4.72
CA LEU A 361 -10.06 10.24 -4.13
C LEU A 361 -11.52 10.69 -4.13
N TRP A 362 -11.78 11.92 -3.68
CA TRP A 362 -13.13 12.45 -3.61
C TRP A 362 -13.81 12.47 -5.00
N MET A 363 -13.12 12.94 -6.04
CA MET A 363 -13.64 12.92 -7.40
C MET A 363 -13.80 11.50 -7.95
N TYR A 364 -12.92 10.59 -7.58
CA TYR A 364 -13.04 9.19 -7.94
C TYR A 364 -14.27 8.54 -7.30
N LEU A 365 -14.48 8.70 -5.99
CA LEU A 365 -15.66 8.20 -5.28
C LEU A 365 -16.97 8.73 -5.89
N CYS A 366 -17.02 10.01 -6.27
CA CYS A 366 -18.19 10.57 -6.97
C CYS A 366 -18.45 9.90 -8.33
N SER A 367 -17.40 9.47 -9.04
CA SER A 367 -17.54 8.76 -10.32
C SER A 367 -18.11 7.34 -10.16
N LEU A 368 -17.95 6.75 -8.97
CA LEU A 368 -18.43 5.42 -8.61
C LEU A 368 -19.84 5.41 -8.00
N SER A 369 -20.56 6.52 -8.07
CA SER A 369 -21.86 6.67 -7.41
C SER A 369 -22.94 7.21 -8.36
N SER A 370 -24.16 6.70 -8.19
CA SER A 370 -25.38 7.29 -8.74
C SER A 370 -25.91 8.45 -7.88
N ASP A 371 -25.38 8.67 -6.66
CA ASP A 371 -25.61 9.84 -5.80
C ASP A 371 -24.29 10.60 -5.49
N PRO A 372 -23.65 11.23 -6.50
CA PRO A 372 -22.38 11.93 -6.31
C PRO A 372 -22.48 13.10 -5.31
N ALA A 373 -23.66 13.75 -5.22
CA ALA A 373 -23.89 14.80 -4.23
C ALA A 373 -23.89 14.24 -2.80
N GLY A 374 -24.51 13.09 -2.57
CA GLY A 374 -24.48 12.40 -1.29
C GLY A 374 -23.06 12.01 -0.89
N VAL A 375 -22.30 11.39 -1.80
CA VAL A 375 -20.87 11.10 -1.59
C VAL A 375 -20.11 12.39 -1.24
N PHE A 376 -20.40 13.47 -1.95
CA PHE A 376 -19.72 14.74 -1.74
C PHE A 376 -19.95 15.30 -0.33
N THR A 377 -21.21 15.37 0.12
CA THR A 377 -21.54 15.84 1.47
C THR A 377 -20.86 15.00 2.55
N ARG A 378 -20.85 13.67 2.41
CA ARG A 378 -20.31 12.78 3.46
C ARG A 378 -18.79 12.80 3.48
N MET A 379 -18.11 12.83 2.33
CA MET A 379 -16.65 13.03 2.29
C MET A 379 -16.23 14.39 2.88
N GLY A 380 -17.04 15.45 2.65
CA GLY A 380 -16.85 16.73 3.31
C GLY A 380 -16.95 16.64 4.83
N ARG A 381 -17.93 15.88 5.35
CA ARG A 381 -18.09 15.60 6.78
C ARG A 381 -16.90 14.80 7.33
N CYS A 382 -16.47 13.73 6.65
CA CYS A 382 -15.28 12.96 7.03
C CYS A 382 -14.06 13.87 7.18
N ARG A 383 -13.79 14.71 6.17
CA ARG A 383 -12.67 15.66 6.21
C ARG A 383 -12.78 16.65 7.37
N ALA A 384 -13.96 17.19 7.62
CA ALA A 384 -14.18 18.14 8.71
C ALA A 384 -13.95 17.50 10.08
N LEU A 385 -14.45 16.27 10.29
CA LEU A 385 -14.27 15.51 11.53
C LEU A 385 -12.79 15.20 11.80
N VAL A 386 -12.06 14.77 10.78
CA VAL A 386 -10.64 14.45 10.87
C VAL A 386 -9.80 15.69 11.16
N LEU A 387 -10.06 16.82 10.49
CA LEU A 387 -9.37 18.08 10.78
C LEU A 387 -9.69 18.61 12.19
N ALA A 388 -10.87 18.31 12.72
CA ALA A 388 -11.26 18.63 14.09
C ALA A 388 -10.75 17.60 15.13
N ASN A 389 -10.02 16.56 14.70
CA ASN A 389 -9.60 15.43 15.54
C ASN A 389 -10.75 14.78 16.32
N ARG A 390 -11.90 14.60 15.65
CA ARG A 390 -13.09 13.96 16.21
C ARG A 390 -13.35 12.62 15.53
N GLU A 391 -13.19 11.54 16.29
CA GLU A 391 -13.51 10.19 15.81
C GLU A 391 -15.01 9.90 15.85
N GLU A 392 -15.74 10.56 16.75
CA GLU A 392 -17.19 10.40 16.89
C GLU A 392 -17.92 10.84 15.62
N GLY A 393 -18.67 9.90 15.01
CA GLY A 393 -19.41 10.12 13.77
C GLY A 393 -18.58 9.96 12.48
N LEU A 394 -17.28 9.66 12.56
CA LEU A 394 -16.47 9.37 11.37
C LEU A 394 -16.96 8.09 10.68
N ASP A 395 -17.19 7.05 11.45
CA ASP A 395 -17.69 5.77 10.94
C ASP A 395 -19.09 5.90 10.31
N GLN A 396 -19.96 6.73 10.91
CA GLN A 396 -21.25 7.06 10.31
C GLN A 396 -21.08 7.73 8.94
N ALA A 397 -20.19 8.73 8.84
CA ALA A 397 -19.93 9.41 7.58
C ALA A 397 -19.29 8.49 6.52
N ILE A 398 -18.37 7.61 6.93
CA ILE A 398 -17.75 6.60 6.05
C ILE A 398 -18.82 5.61 5.56
N ALA A 399 -19.68 5.08 6.42
CA ALA A 399 -20.77 4.19 6.02
C ALA A 399 -21.66 4.86 4.96
N GLY A 400 -21.95 6.16 5.13
CA GLY A 400 -22.71 6.96 4.18
C GLY A 400 -22.04 7.16 2.83
N VAL A 401 -20.70 7.17 2.77
CA VAL A 401 -19.94 7.14 1.52
C VAL A 401 -20.03 5.76 0.89
N VAL A 402 -19.68 4.71 1.64
CA VAL A 402 -19.53 3.34 1.13
C VAL A 402 -20.85 2.79 0.58
N VAL A 403 -21.98 2.99 1.28
CA VAL A 403 -23.30 2.54 0.80
C VAL A 403 -23.70 3.18 -0.54
N ARG A 404 -23.13 4.35 -0.87
CA ARG A 404 -23.43 5.09 -2.10
C ARG A 404 -22.52 4.72 -3.28
N LEU A 405 -21.56 3.82 -3.11
CA LEU A 405 -20.63 3.42 -4.19
C LEU A 405 -21.21 2.31 -5.08
N ASP A 406 -22.46 2.45 -5.53
CA ASP A 406 -23.23 1.45 -6.28
C ASP A 406 -22.62 1.07 -7.65
N ARG A 407 -21.63 1.82 -8.13
CA ARG A 407 -20.91 1.55 -9.39
C ARG A 407 -19.49 1.04 -9.17
N ALA A 408 -19.06 0.87 -7.92
CA ALA A 408 -17.77 0.27 -7.61
C ALA A 408 -17.78 -1.23 -7.94
N SER A 409 -16.65 -1.74 -8.45
CA SER A 409 -16.44 -3.18 -8.53
C SER A 409 -16.44 -3.79 -7.12
N GLY A 410 -17.17 -4.89 -6.93
CA GLY A 410 -17.30 -5.52 -5.61
C GLY A 410 -18.19 -4.76 -4.62
N TYR A 411 -19.16 -3.98 -5.10
CA TYR A 411 -20.12 -3.23 -4.25
C TYR A 411 -20.77 -4.09 -3.16
N GLU A 412 -21.12 -5.36 -3.43
CA GLU A 412 -21.69 -6.24 -2.40
C GLU A 412 -20.71 -6.55 -1.25
N ALA A 413 -19.42 -6.66 -1.53
CA ALA A 413 -18.40 -6.80 -0.48
C ALA A 413 -18.32 -5.53 0.38
N LEU A 414 -18.46 -4.35 -0.25
CA LEU A 414 -18.53 -3.07 0.45
C LEU A 414 -19.77 -2.97 1.35
N LEU A 415 -20.93 -3.43 0.89
CA LEU A 415 -22.15 -3.50 1.70
C LEU A 415 -22.00 -4.45 2.89
N GLY A 416 -21.31 -5.58 2.70
CA GLY A 416 -20.92 -6.48 3.78
C GLY A 416 -20.11 -5.78 4.88
N GLN A 417 -19.23 -4.84 4.52
CA GLN A 417 -18.50 -4.03 5.51
C GLN A 417 -19.41 -3.03 6.23
N VAL A 418 -20.32 -2.37 5.52
CA VAL A 418 -21.32 -1.46 6.13
C VAL A 418 -22.16 -2.22 7.17
N ARG A 419 -22.53 -3.48 6.88
CA ARG A 419 -23.21 -4.36 7.84
C ARG A 419 -22.37 -4.59 9.10
N GLN A 420 -21.08 -4.86 8.96
CA GLN A 420 -20.15 -5.08 10.08
C GLN A 420 -19.96 -3.83 10.97
N MET A 421 -20.23 -2.63 10.45
CA MET A 421 -20.14 -1.38 11.21
C MET A 421 -21.31 -1.18 12.21
N GLY A 422 -22.37 -2.00 12.12
CA GLY A 422 -23.45 -2.05 13.11
C GLY A 422 -24.15 -0.71 13.36
N ALA A 423 -24.20 -0.28 14.63
CA ALA A 423 -24.93 0.91 15.05
C ALA A 423 -24.47 2.21 14.36
N ALA A 424 -23.17 2.32 14.04
CA ALA A 424 -22.63 3.49 13.35
C ALA A 424 -23.18 3.64 11.93
N ALA A 425 -23.39 2.53 11.23
CA ALA A 425 -24.00 2.52 9.90
C ALA A 425 -25.52 2.72 9.98
N ARG A 426 -26.19 2.10 10.96
CA ARG A 426 -27.66 2.12 11.10
C ARG A 426 -28.26 3.53 11.02
N ALA A 427 -27.73 4.48 11.78
CA ALA A 427 -28.25 5.85 11.80
C ALA A 427 -28.16 6.55 10.42
N GLU A 428 -27.07 6.33 9.69
CA GLU A 428 -26.91 6.88 8.33
C GLU A 428 -27.79 6.18 7.30
N LEU A 429 -27.99 4.86 7.44
CA LEU A 429 -28.91 4.12 6.58
C LEU A 429 -30.36 4.56 6.81
N GLU A 430 -30.76 4.75 8.08
CA GLU A 430 -32.10 5.27 8.44
C GLU A 430 -32.31 6.69 7.87
N ASP A 431 -31.32 7.59 8.00
CA ASP A 431 -31.35 8.94 7.41
C ASP A 431 -31.47 8.90 5.88
N LEU A 432 -30.66 8.04 5.23
CA LEU A 432 -30.69 7.86 3.78
C LEU A 432 -32.06 7.38 3.30
N VAL A 433 -32.64 6.37 3.95
CA VAL A 433 -33.96 5.85 3.57
C VAL A 433 -35.06 6.87 3.83
N GLN A 434 -35.03 7.57 4.98
CA GLN A 434 -36.04 8.58 5.29
C GLN A 434 -35.99 9.78 4.34
N THR A 435 -34.79 10.21 3.96
CA THR A 435 -34.61 11.44 3.17
C THR A 435 -34.74 11.22 1.67
N GLN A 436 -34.34 10.05 1.16
CA GLN A 436 -34.23 9.82 -0.29
C GLN A 436 -35.27 8.86 -0.87
N ARG A 437 -36.08 8.18 -0.05
CA ARG A 437 -37.16 7.32 -0.52
C ARG A 437 -38.25 8.14 -1.21
N LEU A 438 -38.66 7.71 -2.40
CA LEU A 438 -39.77 8.35 -3.13
C LEU A 438 -41.11 8.06 -2.46
N ALA A 439 -41.93 9.10 -2.34
CA ALA A 439 -43.35 8.99 -2.04
C ALA A 439 -44.19 8.84 -3.32
N GLU A 440 -45.44 8.39 -3.21
CA GLU A 440 -46.37 8.24 -4.35
C GLU A 440 -46.61 9.55 -5.10
N GLU A 441 -46.48 10.69 -4.40
CA GLU A 441 -46.75 12.02 -4.92
C GLU A 441 -45.49 12.71 -5.52
N ASP A 442 -44.31 12.08 -5.42
CA ASP A 442 -43.08 12.66 -5.94
C ASP A 442 -43.02 12.59 -7.48
N GLU A 443 -42.72 13.70 -8.14
CA GLU A 443 -42.31 13.68 -9.54
C GLU A 443 -41.03 12.83 -9.69
N TRP A 444 -41.13 11.75 -10.48
CA TRP A 444 -40.05 10.79 -10.77
C TRP A 444 -39.01 11.38 -11.73
N ALA A 445 -38.39 12.49 -11.34
CA ALA A 445 -37.28 13.08 -12.06
C ALA A 445 -36.18 12.02 -12.25
N PRO A 446 -35.54 11.89 -13.44
CA PRO A 446 -34.58 10.82 -13.74
C PRO A 446 -33.46 10.65 -12.70
N PHE A 447 -33.06 11.77 -12.07
CA PHE A 447 -32.07 11.79 -11.00
C PHE A 447 -32.58 11.17 -9.69
N LYS A 448 -33.84 11.40 -9.30
CA LYS A 448 -34.48 10.77 -8.14
C LYS A 448 -34.64 9.26 -8.33
N VAL A 449 -34.94 8.84 -9.56
CA VAL A 449 -35.05 7.43 -9.91
C VAL A 449 -33.70 6.75 -9.70
N LYS A 450 -32.60 7.25 -10.28
CA LYS A 450 -31.27 6.61 -10.19
C LYS A 450 -30.75 6.35 -8.77
N LYS A 451 -31.25 7.06 -7.76
CA LYS A 451 -30.84 6.89 -6.35
C LYS A 451 -31.60 5.78 -5.62
N GLN A 452 -32.76 5.32 -6.11
CA GLN A 452 -33.54 4.35 -5.32
C GLN A 452 -32.90 2.96 -5.26
N GLY A 453 -31.98 2.61 -6.17
CA GLY A 453 -31.15 1.41 -6.02
C GLY A 453 -30.35 1.44 -4.71
N ILE A 454 -29.72 2.59 -4.41
CA ILE A 454 -28.98 2.81 -3.15
C ILE A 454 -29.94 2.77 -1.95
N VAL A 455 -31.10 3.43 -2.04
CA VAL A 455 -32.11 3.44 -0.96
C VAL A 455 -32.62 2.04 -0.65
N LEU A 456 -32.89 1.23 -1.67
CA LEU A 456 -33.39 -0.14 -1.50
C LEU A 456 -32.34 -1.08 -0.91
N ARG A 457 -31.07 -0.90 -1.27
CA ARG A 457 -29.96 -1.63 -0.64
C ARG A 457 -29.77 -1.21 0.81
N ALA A 458 -29.89 0.08 1.12
CA ALA A 458 -29.85 0.57 2.49
C ALA A 458 -31.00 0.02 3.35
N ASP A 459 -32.22 -0.04 2.80
CA ASP A 459 -33.40 -0.63 3.45
C ASP A 459 -33.21 -2.14 3.72
N ALA A 460 -32.66 -2.88 2.76
CA ALA A 460 -32.32 -4.30 2.94
C ALA A 460 -31.26 -4.50 4.04
N LEU A 461 -30.20 -3.69 4.06
CA LEU A 461 -29.19 -3.72 5.12
C LEU A 461 -29.80 -3.40 6.49
N LEU A 462 -30.74 -2.47 6.57
CA LEU A 462 -31.44 -2.15 7.82
C LEU A 462 -32.27 -3.33 8.33
N ALA A 463 -32.97 -4.05 7.45
CA ALA A 463 -33.71 -5.25 7.82
C ALA A 463 -32.77 -6.33 8.37
N GLU A 464 -31.65 -6.59 7.72
CA GLU A 464 -30.62 -7.53 8.17
C GLU A 464 -29.95 -7.12 9.50
N LEU A 465 -29.87 -5.82 9.79
CA LEU A 465 -29.34 -5.32 11.06
C LEU A 465 -30.37 -5.40 12.20
N GLN A 466 -31.66 -5.50 11.89
CA GLN A 466 -32.75 -5.62 12.86
C GLN A 466 -33.08 -7.09 13.17
N GLU A 467 -33.04 -7.95 12.17
CA GLU A 467 -33.22 -9.39 12.29
C GLU A 467 -31.86 -10.05 12.37
N GLY A 468 -31.43 -10.47 13.56
CA GLY A 468 -30.19 -11.24 13.71
C GLY A 468 -30.19 -12.49 12.81
N GLY A 469 -29.54 -12.41 11.65
CA GLY A 469 -29.20 -13.55 10.79
C GLY A 469 -30.36 -14.25 10.06
N GLY A 470 -31.46 -13.57 9.74
CA GLY A 470 -32.54 -14.13 8.92
C GLY A 470 -32.40 -13.75 7.45
N GLY A 471 -31.95 -14.67 6.59
CA GLY A 471 -32.08 -14.51 5.14
C GLY A 471 -33.56 -14.35 4.79
N GLY A 472 -33.92 -13.21 4.20
CA GLY A 472 -35.30 -12.96 3.75
C GLY A 472 -35.80 -14.12 2.90
N ALA A 473 -37.05 -14.53 3.13
CA ALA A 473 -37.66 -15.66 2.42
C ALA A 473 -37.42 -15.54 0.90
N PRO A 474 -36.92 -16.60 0.23
CA PRO A 474 -36.65 -16.54 -1.20
C PRO A 474 -37.96 -16.21 -1.94
N GLY A 475 -37.89 -15.19 -2.80
CA GLY A 475 -38.98 -14.87 -3.73
C GLY A 475 -39.29 -16.06 -4.65
N PRO A 476 -40.42 -16.05 -5.36
CA PRO A 476 -40.78 -17.11 -6.29
C PRO A 476 -39.68 -17.31 -7.34
N ASP A 477 -39.24 -18.56 -7.53
CA ASP A 477 -38.24 -18.92 -8.54
C ASP A 477 -38.87 -18.87 -9.93
N LEU A 478 -38.65 -17.76 -10.65
CA LEU A 478 -39.16 -17.59 -12.00
C LEU A 478 -38.55 -18.55 -13.02
N HIS A 479 -37.45 -19.24 -12.69
CA HIS A 479 -36.92 -20.30 -13.54
C HIS A 479 -37.79 -21.55 -13.54
N LEU A 480 -38.70 -21.69 -12.57
CA LEU A 480 -39.68 -22.78 -12.48
C LEU A 480 -41.05 -22.39 -13.06
N ASP A 481 -41.26 -21.11 -13.39
CA ASP A 481 -42.50 -20.64 -13.98
C ASP A 481 -42.68 -21.22 -15.40
N PRO A 482 -43.81 -21.88 -15.70
CA PRO A 482 -44.02 -22.55 -16.98
C PRO A 482 -44.08 -21.58 -18.16
N VAL A 483 -44.58 -20.36 -17.96
CA VAL A 483 -44.65 -19.32 -19.00
C VAL A 483 -43.26 -18.75 -19.28
N VAL A 484 -42.48 -18.49 -18.22
CA VAL A 484 -41.09 -18.02 -18.36
C VAL A 484 -40.22 -19.07 -19.06
N ARG A 485 -40.33 -20.35 -18.70
CA ARG A 485 -39.60 -21.43 -19.37
C ARG A 485 -39.92 -21.53 -20.85
N GLN A 486 -41.20 -21.52 -21.20
CA GLN A 486 -41.64 -21.58 -22.59
C GLN A 486 -41.09 -20.42 -23.43
N LEU A 487 -41.04 -19.21 -22.87
CA LEU A 487 -40.45 -18.05 -23.54
C LEU A 487 -38.93 -18.13 -23.68
N LEU A 488 -38.23 -18.63 -22.66
CA LEU A 488 -36.77 -18.79 -22.71
C LEU A 488 -36.31 -19.86 -23.71
N GLU A 489 -37.15 -20.86 -23.99
CA GLU A 489 -36.92 -21.90 -25.00
C GLU A 489 -37.19 -21.42 -26.44
N ASP A 490 -37.91 -20.30 -26.61
CA ASP A 490 -38.20 -19.71 -27.93
C ASP A 490 -36.94 -19.07 -28.54
N ARG A 491 -36.45 -19.67 -29.64
CA ARG A 491 -35.31 -19.14 -30.42
C ARG A 491 -35.59 -17.80 -31.09
N ARG A 492 -36.85 -17.35 -31.15
CA ARG A 492 -37.29 -16.08 -31.73
C ARG A 492 -37.72 -15.07 -30.68
N LEU A 493 -37.25 -15.20 -29.44
CA LEU A 493 -37.61 -14.32 -28.31
C LEU A 493 -37.52 -12.81 -28.61
N HIS A 494 -36.53 -12.38 -29.39
CA HIS A 494 -36.35 -10.98 -29.82
C HIS A 494 -37.51 -10.41 -30.64
N GLN A 495 -38.36 -11.25 -31.26
CA GLN A 495 -39.53 -10.80 -32.03
C GLN A 495 -40.67 -10.31 -31.12
N HIS A 496 -40.67 -10.73 -29.85
CA HIS A 496 -41.63 -10.32 -28.82
C HIS A 496 -41.26 -8.99 -28.15
N SER A 497 -40.40 -8.17 -28.78
CA SER A 497 -39.90 -6.92 -28.20
C SER A 497 -39.80 -5.79 -29.21
N SER A 498 -40.01 -4.55 -28.76
CA SER A 498 -39.62 -3.32 -29.45
C SER A 498 -38.12 -3.00 -29.32
N ASP A 499 -37.37 -3.73 -28.48
CA ASP A 499 -35.91 -3.67 -28.31
C ASP A 499 -35.22 -5.04 -28.58
N PRO A 500 -35.24 -5.53 -29.84
CA PRO A 500 -34.68 -6.84 -30.18
C PRO A 500 -33.19 -6.96 -29.85
N SER A 501 -32.42 -5.88 -30.00
CA SER A 501 -30.98 -5.86 -29.66
C SER A 501 -30.73 -5.99 -28.16
N GLY A 502 -31.54 -5.31 -27.33
CA GLY A 502 -31.46 -5.42 -25.87
C GLY A 502 -31.85 -6.82 -25.38
N VAL A 503 -32.86 -7.44 -26.00
CA VAL A 503 -33.26 -8.84 -25.73
C VAL A 503 -32.11 -9.79 -26.05
N LEU A 504 -31.49 -9.68 -27.22
CA LEU A 504 -30.37 -10.55 -27.61
C LEU A 504 -29.15 -10.41 -26.68
N LEU A 505 -28.84 -9.17 -26.26
CA LEU A 505 -27.75 -8.90 -25.31
C LEU A 505 -28.05 -9.54 -23.94
N CYS A 506 -29.24 -9.31 -23.39
CA CYS A 506 -29.63 -9.86 -22.09
C CYS A 506 -29.73 -11.39 -22.12
N GLN A 507 -30.27 -11.98 -23.20
CA GLN A 507 -30.36 -13.42 -23.37
C GLN A 507 -28.97 -14.08 -23.39
N ARG A 508 -27.99 -13.49 -24.09
CA ARG A 508 -26.62 -14.02 -24.11
C ARG A 508 -25.98 -13.97 -22.73
N SER A 509 -26.09 -12.84 -22.03
CA SER A 509 -25.56 -12.69 -20.67
C SER A 509 -26.24 -13.62 -19.68
N TYR A 510 -27.56 -13.77 -19.79
CA TYR A 510 -28.35 -14.70 -18.99
C TYR A 510 -27.91 -16.15 -19.16
N LEU A 511 -27.81 -16.64 -20.39
CA LEU A 511 -27.41 -18.04 -20.65
C LEU A 511 -25.99 -18.33 -20.17
N ARG A 512 -25.08 -17.35 -20.30
CA ARG A 512 -23.72 -17.47 -19.78
C ARG A 512 -23.71 -17.56 -18.25
N SER A 513 -24.40 -16.62 -17.60
CA SER A 513 -24.51 -16.59 -16.13
C SER A 513 -25.15 -17.86 -15.59
N LEU A 514 -26.22 -18.33 -16.23
CA LEU A 514 -26.93 -19.56 -15.85
C LEU A 514 -26.04 -20.81 -15.95
N ALA A 515 -25.21 -20.91 -17.00
CA ALA A 515 -24.30 -22.04 -17.17
C ALA A 515 -23.13 -22.02 -16.17
N GLU A 516 -22.71 -20.83 -15.72
CA GLU A 516 -21.55 -20.64 -14.85
C GLU A 516 -21.93 -20.68 -13.36
N PHE A 517 -23.09 -20.13 -13.00
CA PHE A 517 -23.48 -19.87 -11.60
C PHE A 517 -24.83 -20.48 -11.18
N GLY A 518 -25.67 -20.93 -12.12
CA GLY A 518 -26.95 -21.59 -11.83
C GLY A 518 -28.14 -20.64 -11.57
N THR A 519 -29.33 -21.19 -11.32
CA THR A 519 -30.59 -20.41 -11.19
C THR A 519 -30.72 -19.62 -9.89
N SER A 520 -29.94 -19.98 -8.87
CA SER A 520 -29.97 -19.33 -7.55
C SER A 520 -29.05 -18.11 -7.45
N ASP A 521 -28.30 -17.81 -8.51
CA ASP A 521 -27.34 -16.71 -8.57
C ASP A 521 -28.00 -15.36 -8.87
N GLU A 522 -27.58 -14.30 -8.17
CA GLU A 522 -28.19 -12.97 -8.28
C GLU A 522 -27.96 -12.32 -9.66
N ASP A 523 -26.80 -12.53 -10.27
CA ASP A 523 -26.49 -12.01 -11.62
C ASP A 523 -27.34 -12.70 -12.68
N THR A 524 -27.56 -14.01 -12.52
CA THR A 524 -28.47 -14.79 -13.35
C THR A 524 -29.92 -14.27 -13.23
N GLY A 525 -30.38 -13.97 -12.02
CA GLY A 525 -31.64 -13.28 -11.77
C GLY A 525 -31.70 -11.89 -12.40
N PHE A 526 -30.65 -11.09 -12.25
CA PHE A 526 -30.54 -9.75 -12.84
C PHE A 526 -30.71 -9.77 -14.37
N TYR A 527 -30.04 -10.67 -15.07
CA TYR A 527 -30.17 -10.78 -16.52
C TYR A 527 -31.54 -11.30 -16.95
N LEU A 528 -32.15 -12.20 -16.18
CA LEU A 528 -33.51 -12.69 -16.42
C LEU A 528 -34.52 -11.53 -16.34
N VAL A 529 -34.43 -10.68 -15.33
CA VAL A 529 -35.33 -9.53 -15.17
C VAL A 529 -35.13 -8.53 -16.30
N GLY A 530 -33.89 -8.25 -16.67
CA GLY A 530 -33.57 -7.41 -17.82
C GLY A 530 -34.15 -7.97 -19.12
N LEU A 531 -34.19 -9.29 -19.28
CA LEU A 531 -34.78 -9.94 -20.43
C LEU A 531 -36.31 -9.81 -20.44
N LEU A 532 -36.99 -10.21 -19.35
CA LEU A 532 -38.45 -10.28 -19.29
C LEU A 532 -39.13 -8.92 -19.40
N VAL A 533 -38.59 -7.87 -18.77
CA VAL A 533 -39.18 -6.51 -18.85
C VAL A 533 -39.17 -5.93 -20.27
N ARG A 534 -38.28 -6.44 -21.14
CA ARG A 534 -38.15 -6.00 -22.53
C ARG A 534 -39.12 -6.70 -23.49
N LEU A 535 -39.88 -7.71 -23.05
CA LEU A 535 -40.78 -8.48 -23.92
C LEU A 535 -42.16 -7.81 -24.11
N ASP A 536 -42.17 -6.51 -24.42
CA ASP A 536 -43.38 -5.67 -24.49
C ASP A 536 -44.39 -6.07 -25.57
N ARG A 537 -44.01 -6.92 -26.52
CA ARG A 537 -44.90 -7.46 -27.56
C ARG A 537 -45.33 -8.90 -27.30
N SER A 538 -44.95 -9.48 -26.16
CA SER A 538 -45.41 -10.81 -25.76
C SER A 538 -46.88 -10.76 -25.35
N GLU A 539 -47.66 -11.78 -25.71
CA GLU A 539 -49.02 -11.96 -25.21
C GLU A 539 -49.10 -12.15 -23.69
N HIS A 540 -47.98 -12.50 -23.05
CA HIS A 540 -47.85 -12.68 -21.61
C HIS A 540 -47.24 -11.46 -20.90
N TYR A 541 -47.07 -10.32 -21.57
CA TYR A 541 -46.27 -9.20 -21.03
C TYR A 541 -46.77 -8.67 -19.68
N GLU A 542 -48.08 -8.50 -19.49
CA GLU A 542 -48.64 -8.05 -18.21
C GLU A 542 -48.39 -9.06 -17.08
N TYR A 543 -48.51 -10.36 -17.38
CA TYR A 543 -48.20 -11.43 -16.44
C TYR A 543 -46.73 -11.40 -16.02
N LEU A 544 -45.82 -11.29 -16.99
CA LEU A 544 -44.38 -11.20 -16.72
C LEU A 544 -44.06 -10.00 -15.84
N CYS A 545 -44.57 -8.82 -16.17
CA CYS A 545 -44.39 -7.60 -15.37
C CYS A 545 -44.91 -7.74 -13.94
N HIS A 546 -46.01 -8.46 -13.72
CA HIS A 546 -46.53 -8.75 -12.38
C HIS A 546 -45.58 -9.66 -11.59
N GLN A 547 -45.04 -10.71 -12.22
CA GLN A 547 -44.11 -11.64 -11.59
C GLN A 547 -42.78 -10.97 -11.19
N LEU A 548 -42.30 -10.00 -11.98
CA LEU A 548 -41.08 -9.25 -11.68
C LEU A 548 -41.13 -8.48 -10.34
N VAL A 549 -42.33 -8.09 -9.87
CA VAL A 549 -42.51 -7.39 -8.60
C VAL A 549 -42.08 -8.27 -7.41
N ALA A 550 -42.25 -9.59 -7.51
CA ALA A 550 -42.00 -10.55 -6.43
C ALA A 550 -40.52 -10.93 -6.25
N LEU A 551 -39.63 -10.52 -7.16
CA LEU A 551 -38.22 -10.91 -7.18
C LEU A 551 -37.30 -10.09 -6.26
N GLY A 552 -37.80 -9.01 -5.65
CA GLY A 552 -37.02 -8.25 -4.68
C GLY A 552 -35.80 -7.52 -5.28
N ALA A 553 -34.64 -7.59 -4.63
CA ALA A 553 -33.51 -6.67 -4.89
C ALA A 553 -32.82 -6.88 -6.26
N SER A 554 -32.78 -8.10 -6.78
CA SER A 554 -32.15 -8.43 -8.08
C SER A 554 -32.91 -7.81 -9.27
N ALA A 555 -34.24 -7.74 -9.17
CA ALA A 555 -35.08 -7.08 -10.17
C ALA A 555 -34.84 -5.57 -10.25
N VAL A 556 -34.58 -4.92 -9.12
CA VAL A 556 -34.38 -3.47 -9.04
C VAL A 556 -33.19 -3.03 -9.90
N SER A 557 -32.02 -3.64 -9.71
CA SER A 557 -30.80 -3.31 -10.47
C SER A 557 -30.99 -3.51 -11.96
N ALA A 558 -31.73 -4.56 -12.35
CA ALA A 558 -32.02 -4.85 -13.75
C ALA A 558 -32.94 -3.81 -14.39
N LEU A 559 -33.96 -3.33 -13.66
CA LEU A 559 -34.84 -2.25 -14.09
C LEU A 559 -34.08 -0.93 -14.25
N TYR A 560 -33.09 -0.65 -13.41
CA TYR A 560 -32.22 0.53 -13.58
C TYR A 560 -31.41 0.49 -14.87
N LYS A 561 -30.87 -0.68 -15.21
CA LYS A 561 -30.14 -0.86 -16.46
C LYS A 561 -31.03 -0.62 -17.68
N VAL A 562 -32.34 -0.88 -17.60
CA VAL A 562 -33.31 -0.48 -18.64
C VAL A 562 -33.35 1.04 -18.79
N PHE A 563 -33.38 1.79 -17.69
CA PHE A 563 -33.43 3.25 -17.73
C PHE A 563 -32.16 3.89 -18.30
N ASP A 564 -31.00 3.26 -18.12
CA ASP A 564 -29.75 3.74 -18.72
C ASP A 564 -29.62 3.38 -20.20
N GLN A 565 -30.21 2.27 -20.64
CA GLN A 565 -30.14 1.80 -22.03
C GLN A 565 -31.21 2.39 -22.94
N ILE A 566 -32.39 2.72 -22.41
CA ILE A 566 -33.52 3.25 -23.19
C ILE A 566 -33.71 4.73 -22.86
N SER A 567 -33.41 5.60 -23.83
CA SER A 567 -33.57 7.06 -23.69
C SER A 567 -35.04 7.47 -23.52
N GLU A 568 -35.31 8.56 -22.79
CA GLU A 568 -36.66 9.15 -22.68
C GLU A 568 -37.23 9.65 -24.00
N ARG A 569 -36.36 9.90 -24.97
CA ARG A 569 -36.73 10.36 -26.32
C ARG A 569 -37.02 9.20 -27.27
N ASP A 570 -36.81 7.96 -26.84
CA ASP A 570 -37.05 6.77 -27.65
C ASP A 570 -38.52 6.34 -27.55
N LEU A 571 -39.35 6.94 -28.40
CA LEU A 571 -40.80 6.69 -28.45
C LEU A 571 -41.14 5.23 -28.75
N GLN A 572 -40.27 4.49 -29.46
CA GLN A 572 -40.55 3.09 -29.80
C GLN A 572 -40.42 2.17 -28.59
N ARG A 573 -39.56 2.50 -27.63
CA ARG A 573 -39.24 1.68 -26.45
C ARG A 573 -39.78 2.28 -25.15
N GLN A 574 -40.59 3.33 -25.26
CA GLN A 574 -41.16 4.05 -24.13
C GLN A 574 -42.01 3.14 -23.24
N ILE A 575 -42.75 2.19 -23.83
CA ILE A 575 -43.57 1.21 -23.10
C ILE A 575 -42.72 0.37 -22.13
N ILE A 576 -41.57 -0.14 -22.59
CA ILE A 576 -40.62 -0.91 -21.76
C ILE A 576 -40.15 -0.06 -20.58
N ARG A 577 -39.81 1.20 -20.84
CA ARG A 577 -39.31 2.14 -19.82
C ARG A 577 -40.40 2.51 -18.80
N GLU A 578 -41.63 2.75 -19.25
CA GLU A 578 -42.78 3.07 -18.39
C GLU A 578 -43.17 1.88 -17.53
N GLN A 579 -43.22 0.67 -18.08
CA GLN A 579 -43.48 -0.53 -17.30
C GLN A 579 -42.37 -0.81 -16.30
N ALA A 580 -41.11 -0.62 -16.66
CA ALA A 580 -40.01 -0.72 -15.72
C ALA A 580 -40.14 0.27 -14.54
N ARG A 581 -40.66 1.48 -14.78
CA ARG A 581 -40.99 2.45 -13.72
C ARG A 581 -42.14 1.97 -12.84
N LEU A 582 -43.21 1.46 -13.43
CA LEU A 582 -44.39 0.96 -12.70
C LEU A 582 -44.04 -0.24 -11.81
N ILE A 583 -43.25 -1.18 -12.33
CA ILE A 583 -42.76 -2.34 -11.56
C ILE A 583 -41.92 -1.85 -10.38
N LEU A 584 -40.95 -0.96 -10.62
CA LEU A 584 -40.11 -0.39 -9.57
C LEU A 584 -40.96 0.30 -8.49
N ALA A 585 -41.91 1.16 -8.87
CA ALA A 585 -42.81 1.83 -7.94
C ALA A 585 -43.59 0.83 -7.07
N ARG A 586 -44.15 -0.23 -7.67
CA ARG A 586 -44.87 -1.29 -6.95
C ARG A 586 -44.00 -2.05 -5.96
N MET A 587 -42.75 -2.35 -6.32
CA MET A 587 -41.79 -3.02 -5.43
C MET A 587 -41.46 -2.15 -4.20
N MET A 588 -41.32 -0.84 -4.41
CA MET A 588 -41.04 0.12 -3.34
C MET A 588 -42.21 0.30 -2.37
N LEU A 589 -43.45 0.17 -2.87
CA LEU A 589 -44.67 0.21 -2.07
C LEU A 589 -44.84 -1.05 -1.21
N GLN A 590 -44.69 -2.24 -1.80
CA GLN A 590 -44.85 -3.51 -1.08
C GLN A 590 -43.85 -3.67 0.07
N ARG A 591 -42.63 -3.15 -0.06
CA ARG A 591 -41.66 -3.13 1.05
C ARG A 591 -41.96 -2.08 2.12
N GLY A 592 -42.59 -0.96 1.74
CA GLY A 592 -43.01 0.08 2.68
C GLY A 592 -44.17 -0.33 3.58
N THR A 593 -45.10 -1.11 3.04
CA THR A 593 -46.20 -1.68 3.82
C THR A 593 -45.73 -2.81 4.73
N ALA A 594 -44.81 -3.69 4.27
CA ALA A 594 -44.21 -4.73 5.11
C ALA A 594 -43.47 -4.13 6.33
N ALA A 595 -42.62 -3.12 6.12
CA ALA A 595 -41.88 -2.45 7.20
C ALA A 595 -42.76 -1.66 8.19
N ARG A 596 -43.93 -1.17 7.75
CA ARG A 596 -44.92 -0.51 8.64
C ARG A 596 -45.75 -1.48 9.46
N THR A 597 -45.85 -2.75 9.05
CA THR A 597 -46.63 -3.77 9.75
C THR A 597 -45.80 -4.50 10.82
N GLN A 598 -44.47 -4.36 10.79
CA GLN A 598 -43.52 -4.93 11.75
C GLN A 598 -42.99 -3.93 12.81
N ARG A 599 -43.28 -2.63 12.67
CA ARG A 599 -43.11 -1.62 13.73
C ARG A 599 -44.37 -1.52 14.56
#